data_AF-A0A3A4NXY4-F1
#
_entry.id   AF-A0A3A4NXY4-F1
#
_cell.length_a   1.000
_cell.length_b   1.000
_cell.length_c   1.000
_cell.angle_alpha   90.00
_cell.angle_beta   90.00
_cell.angle_gamma   90.00
#
_symmetry.space_group_name_H-M   'P 1'
#
loop_
_entity.id
_entity.type
_entity.pdbx_description
1 polymer ?
#
loop_
_entity_poly.entity_id
_entity_poly.type
_entity_poly.pdbx_seq_one_letter_code
_entity_poly.pdbx_strand_id
1 'polypeptide(L)'
;MTKPKPKVSKMSKKASAAEEPECAGDPFNIVYGHVHTFPQVDFVLGGTYDYMVFSREYYSVAEYDGPFGYGWTHSYNFTLTKRSDEMFEFMNQEGKLNFFAFFPGKKEFQPGPWNTYTLTRELINPGEPHPLYRMICIAKDGTKFIFPDAFWKEPHVPVHVSAIEYKDGRSIKFVPDDGSLPTQIIDPHGRVIRLSYSDGRVTEIFEPGRPPDRPIRYGYDEIGNLTQVSHPVSPDVIYTRRYYYQDPNDPHNLTRLQDEHGFSMSYEYDQNGRCILTYGDNNGQGPLYKYINQYKPEEHQTVMARCRGTEMFIEVVTYNNTGHIVRREYPDSGEIEKYKYITKGGQFTVEKTEIDSSQSSVFRKVVEFDEKFNVTGVSVGTTETEGETPDTLQLKISYNDPDNPAKPTSIVDQNDNLLEIPADALDKIEELFRVKEAEALGRLPDIKGFLAESEDGTPSPEEWRVSHDEHGLVQKITGGAGHETGFLYDGAGRIVQLVEKKGDKEKKAQVAYDWLGRVTKVVMIEPNGETRTESYEYDAPDKFYPNACYAINKIGYDGKKTQFVYRRGDFLWKVVQYENGGVSSITTYEYDSFGNLIKVILPDGRTITATYDSRDRLIDIQGPRSLLEYALS
;
A
#
# COMPACT_ATOMS: atom_id res chain seq x y z
N MET A 1 -72.77 11.36 -0.71
CA MET A 1 -72.30 10.06 -1.21
C MET A 1 -70.80 9.98 -1.03
N THR A 2 -70.35 9.38 0.06
CA THR A 2 -68.93 9.15 0.38
C THR A 2 -68.82 7.68 0.73
N LYS A 3 -68.19 6.90 -0.16
CA LYS A 3 -68.02 5.45 0.04
C LYS A 3 -66.92 5.18 1.09
N PRO A 4 -67.12 4.17 1.96
CA PRO A 4 -66.24 3.86 3.08
C PRO A 4 -65.07 2.94 2.69
N LYS A 5 -64.00 2.98 3.49
CA LYS A 5 -62.90 2.00 3.51
C LYS A 5 -63.42 0.59 3.81
N PRO A 6 -62.85 -0.44 3.15
CA PRO A 6 -62.28 -1.59 3.88
C PRO A 6 -61.02 -2.11 3.16
N LYS A 7 -60.16 -3.01 3.64
CA LYS A 7 -59.85 -3.64 4.92
C LYS A 7 -58.44 -4.22 4.71
N VAL A 8 -57.57 -4.12 5.71
CA VAL A 8 -56.30 -4.86 5.74
C VAL A 8 -56.57 -6.31 6.16
N SER A 9 -56.08 -7.29 5.38
CA SER A 9 -55.91 -8.68 5.84
C SER A 9 -54.60 -9.27 5.32
N LYS A 10 -53.80 -9.75 6.26
CA LYS A 10 -52.45 -10.34 6.17
C LYS A 10 -52.42 -11.68 5.40
N MET A 11 -51.31 -11.90 4.68
CA MET A 11 -50.52 -13.14 4.56
C MET A 11 -49.16 -12.71 3.95
N SER A 12 -47.97 -13.21 4.24
CA SER A 12 -47.38 -14.08 5.25
C SER A 12 -45.85 -13.97 5.04
N LYS A 13 -45.06 -14.01 6.12
CA LYS A 13 -43.59 -14.00 6.09
C LYS A 13 -43.01 -14.99 5.07
N LYS A 14 -42.16 -14.49 4.16
CA LYS A 14 -40.94 -15.20 3.72
C LYS A 14 -39.78 -14.23 3.91
N ALA A 15 -38.90 -14.58 4.84
CA ALA A 15 -37.58 -13.99 4.93
C ALA A 15 -36.86 -14.24 3.60
N SER A 16 -36.39 -13.17 2.97
CA SER A 16 -35.66 -13.22 1.71
C SER A 16 -34.49 -12.26 1.83
N ALA A 17 -33.30 -12.85 1.81
CA ALA A 17 -31.97 -12.29 1.55
C ALA A 17 -31.71 -10.85 2.02
N ALA A 18 -30.95 -10.73 3.11
CA ALA A 18 -30.21 -9.51 3.42
C ALA A 18 -29.31 -9.17 2.22
N GLU A 19 -29.50 -7.97 1.67
CA GLU A 19 -28.65 -7.38 0.64
C GLU A 19 -27.23 -7.20 1.20
N GLU A 20 -26.24 -7.60 0.41
CA GLU A 20 -24.84 -7.81 0.82
C GLU A 20 -23.94 -6.62 0.44
N PRO A 21 -22.77 -6.43 1.09
CA PRO A 21 -22.02 -5.17 1.05
C PRO A 21 -20.60 -5.26 0.41
N GLU A 22 -20.13 -4.16 -0.22
CA GLU A 22 -19.05 -4.09 -1.22
C GLU A 22 -18.00 -2.96 -0.95
N CYS A 23 -16.84 -3.00 -1.63
CA CYS A 23 -15.56 -2.28 -1.36
C CYS A 23 -15.50 -0.75 -1.62
N ALA A 24 -14.52 -0.09 -0.97
CA ALA A 24 -14.02 1.27 -1.24
C ALA A 24 -13.30 1.40 -2.60
N GLY A 25 -13.46 2.53 -3.31
CA GLY A 25 -12.95 2.71 -4.68
C GLY A 25 -11.63 3.44 -4.89
N ASP A 26 -11.08 3.28 -6.11
CA ASP A 26 -9.86 3.93 -6.59
C ASP A 26 -9.97 5.46 -6.49
N PRO A 27 -8.93 6.15 -5.98
CA PRO A 27 -9.03 7.58 -5.69
C PRO A 27 -8.95 8.43 -6.96
N PHE A 28 -9.77 9.48 -7.01
CA PHE A 28 -9.58 10.59 -7.94
C PHE A 28 -9.21 11.86 -7.15
N ASN A 29 -8.47 12.76 -7.78
CA ASN A 29 -8.18 14.06 -7.19
C ASN A 29 -9.47 14.90 -7.18
N ILE A 30 -9.97 15.22 -6.00
CA ILE A 30 -11.24 15.93 -5.82
C ILE A 30 -11.26 17.36 -6.38
N VAL A 31 -10.10 17.99 -6.52
CA VAL A 31 -9.97 19.39 -6.97
C VAL A 31 -9.86 19.44 -8.49
N TYR A 32 -9.00 18.59 -9.05
CA TYR A 32 -8.66 18.64 -10.46
C TYR A 32 -9.34 17.55 -11.30
N GLY A 33 -9.91 16.52 -10.67
CA GLY A 33 -10.58 15.41 -11.33
C GLY A 33 -9.66 14.41 -12.02
N HIS A 34 -8.37 14.40 -11.68
CA HIS A 34 -7.42 13.45 -12.24
C HIS A 34 -7.60 12.08 -11.58
N VAL A 35 -7.65 11.01 -12.36
CA VAL A 35 -7.71 9.63 -11.84
C VAL A 35 -6.31 9.16 -11.49
N HIS A 36 -6.16 8.55 -10.31
CA HIS A 36 -4.94 7.90 -9.86
C HIS A 36 -5.26 6.51 -9.31
N THR A 37 -4.87 5.45 -10.01
CA THR A 37 -5.19 4.09 -9.55
C THR A 37 -4.40 3.74 -8.30
N PHE A 38 -4.93 2.87 -7.45
CA PHE A 38 -4.07 2.21 -6.46
C PHE A 38 -2.95 1.41 -7.15
N PRO A 39 -1.79 1.21 -6.48
CA PRO A 39 -0.68 0.45 -7.03
C PRO A 39 -1.09 -0.97 -7.45
N GLN A 40 -0.93 -1.26 -8.73
CA GLN A 40 -1.18 -2.58 -9.32
C GLN A 40 0.07 -3.43 -9.15
N VAL A 41 0.11 -4.24 -8.10
CA VAL A 41 1.26 -5.12 -7.82
C VAL A 41 1.30 -6.26 -8.83
N ASP A 42 2.41 -6.37 -9.56
CA ASP A 42 2.65 -7.44 -10.53
C ASP A 42 3.39 -8.61 -9.87
N PHE A 43 4.41 -8.32 -9.05
CA PHE A 43 5.11 -9.34 -8.25
C PHE A 43 5.82 -8.75 -7.03
N VAL A 44 6.17 -9.64 -6.10
CA VAL A 44 6.92 -9.33 -4.88
C VAL A 44 8.02 -10.36 -4.69
N LEU A 45 9.26 -9.91 -4.49
CA LEU A 45 10.38 -10.79 -4.11
C LEU A 45 10.74 -10.54 -2.65
N GLY A 46 10.58 -11.56 -1.81
CA GLY A 46 10.94 -11.51 -0.40
C GLY A 46 12.46 -11.51 -0.19
N GLY A 47 12.92 -11.10 0.99
CA GLY A 47 14.34 -11.09 1.35
C GLY A 47 14.51 -10.77 2.83
N THR A 48 15.72 -10.96 3.37
CA THR A 48 15.90 -10.90 4.83
C THR A 48 15.74 -9.49 5.43
N TYR A 49 15.84 -8.46 4.59
CA TYR A 49 15.82 -7.07 5.05
C TYR A 49 14.82 -6.18 4.31
N ASP A 50 14.21 -6.66 3.21
CA ASP A 50 13.26 -5.88 2.42
C ASP A 50 12.48 -6.72 1.40
N TYR A 51 11.34 -6.19 0.98
CA TYR A 51 10.60 -6.70 -0.17
C TYR A 51 10.92 -5.85 -1.39
N MET A 52 11.32 -6.49 -2.48
CA MET A 52 11.29 -5.83 -3.78
C MET A 52 9.88 -5.97 -4.34
N VAL A 53 9.14 -4.85 -4.42
CA VAL A 53 7.78 -4.82 -4.96
C VAL A 53 7.81 -4.16 -6.33
N PHE A 54 7.33 -4.86 -7.35
CA PHE A 54 7.09 -4.26 -8.66
C PHE A 54 5.60 -4.02 -8.80
N SER A 55 5.22 -2.75 -8.83
CA SER A 55 3.85 -2.28 -9.05
C SER A 55 3.81 -1.25 -10.17
N ARG A 56 2.62 -1.10 -10.77
CA ARG A 56 2.30 -0.10 -11.78
C ARG A 56 1.19 0.80 -11.30
N GLU A 57 1.26 2.07 -11.65
CA GLU A 57 0.25 3.07 -11.29
C GLU A 57 -0.11 3.90 -12.52
N TYR A 58 -1.38 4.23 -12.66
CA TYR A 58 -1.91 5.06 -13.74
C TYR A 58 -2.31 6.44 -13.21
N TYR A 59 -1.93 7.47 -13.96
CA TYR A 59 -2.33 8.86 -13.71
C TYR A 59 -2.87 9.53 -14.96
N SER A 60 -4.11 10.02 -14.93
CA SER A 60 -4.81 10.51 -16.13
C SER A 60 -4.27 11.80 -16.74
N VAL A 61 -3.38 12.52 -16.05
CA VAL A 61 -2.75 13.74 -16.59
C VAL A 61 -1.25 13.59 -16.77
N ALA A 62 -0.71 12.39 -16.60
CA ALA A 62 0.68 12.17 -16.94
C ALA A 62 0.83 12.25 -18.47
N GLU A 63 1.47 13.33 -18.93
CA GLU A 63 1.84 13.53 -20.34
C GLU A 63 2.99 12.60 -20.80
N TYR A 64 3.47 11.77 -19.89
CA TYR A 64 4.58 10.85 -20.09
C TYR A 64 4.12 9.57 -20.78
N ASP A 65 4.83 9.23 -21.84
CA ASP A 65 4.70 7.96 -22.54
C ASP A 65 5.78 6.96 -22.08
N GLY A 66 5.40 6.04 -21.19
CA GLY A 66 6.35 5.19 -20.47
C GLY A 66 6.48 3.76 -20.96
N PRO A 67 7.32 2.93 -20.34
CA PRO A 67 7.45 1.51 -20.70
C PRO A 67 6.13 0.72 -20.69
N PHE A 68 5.11 1.20 -19.96
CA PHE A 68 3.77 0.63 -19.89
C PHE A 68 2.69 1.49 -20.57
N GLY A 69 3.04 2.41 -21.45
CA GLY A 69 2.06 3.25 -22.14
C GLY A 69 1.85 4.61 -21.48
N TYR A 70 1.01 5.42 -22.12
CA TYR A 70 0.59 6.72 -21.60
C TYR A 70 -0.08 6.58 -20.24
N GLY A 71 0.24 7.52 -19.34
CA GLY A 71 -0.33 7.56 -18.00
C GLY A 71 0.25 6.55 -17.02
N TRP A 72 0.99 5.54 -17.47
CA TRP A 72 1.52 4.49 -16.60
C TRP A 72 2.97 4.74 -16.17
N THR A 73 3.23 4.54 -14.89
CA THR A 73 4.57 4.42 -14.30
C THR A 73 4.71 3.09 -13.55
N HIS A 74 5.91 2.75 -13.10
CA HIS A 74 6.17 1.60 -12.24
C HIS A 74 7.21 1.92 -11.15
N SER A 75 7.30 1.08 -10.12
CA SER A 75 8.11 1.30 -8.90
C SER A 75 9.59 1.59 -9.12
N TYR A 76 10.11 1.33 -10.33
CA TYR A 76 11.52 1.50 -10.67
C TYR A 76 11.75 2.40 -11.89
N ASN A 77 10.73 3.13 -12.35
CA ASN A 77 10.81 3.99 -13.54
C ASN A 77 11.41 5.36 -13.24
N PHE A 78 12.57 5.40 -12.56
CA PHE A 78 13.25 6.64 -12.26
C PHE A 78 14.01 7.13 -13.49
N THR A 79 13.80 8.40 -13.88
CA THR A 79 14.53 9.03 -14.98
C THR A 79 15.11 10.37 -14.57
N LEU A 80 16.22 10.73 -15.20
CA LEU A 80 16.82 12.05 -15.14
C LEU A 80 16.93 12.60 -16.55
N THR A 81 16.33 13.77 -16.79
CA THR A 81 16.24 14.42 -18.10
C THR A 81 16.89 15.78 -18.04
N LYS A 82 17.84 16.04 -18.95
CA LYS A 82 18.37 17.39 -19.15
C LYS A 82 17.34 18.23 -19.90
N ARG A 83 16.84 19.31 -19.29
CA ARG A 83 15.89 20.24 -19.96
C ARG A 83 16.63 21.41 -20.64
N SER A 84 17.74 21.84 -20.06
CA SER A 84 18.70 22.77 -20.64
C SER A 84 20.07 22.57 -20.00
N ASP A 85 21.10 23.32 -20.41
CA ASP A 85 22.41 23.30 -19.74
C ASP A 85 22.35 23.74 -18.26
N GLU A 86 21.27 24.42 -17.87
CA GLU A 86 21.07 24.95 -16.53
C GLU A 86 19.94 24.25 -15.77
N MET A 87 19.23 23.28 -16.37
CA MET A 87 18.04 22.69 -15.76
C MET A 87 17.95 21.18 -15.99
N PHE A 88 17.76 20.43 -14.91
CA PHE A 88 17.51 19.00 -14.91
C PHE A 88 16.17 18.68 -14.28
N GLU A 89 15.56 17.60 -14.74
CA GLU A 89 14.28 17.09 -14.26
C GLU A 89 14.46 15.63 -13.84
N PHE A 90 14.08 15.31 -12.62
CA PHE A 90 14.04 13.95 -12.07
C PHE A 90 12.60 13.49 -11.91
N MET A 91 12.25 12.38 -12.55
CA MET A 91 10.97 11.70 -12.35
C MET A 91 11.14 10.62 -11.28
N ASN A 92 10.31 10.65 -10.23
CA ASN A 92 10.30 9.63 -9.19
C ASN A 92 9.40 8.42 -9.57
N GLN A 93 9.32 7.40 -8.70
CA GLN A 93 8.49 6.21 -8.91
C GLN A 93 7.00 6.50 -9.14
N GLU A 94 6.47 7.59 -8.57
CA GLU A 94 5.07 8.03 -8.70
C GLU A 94 4.83 8.82 -10.00
N GLY A 95 5.84 8.96 -10.86
CA GLY A 95 5.76 9.79 -12.07
C GLY A 95 5.84 11.30 -11.80
N LYS A 96 6.09 11.73 -10.56
CA LYS A 96 6.21 13.14 -10.18
C LYS A 96 7.54 13.72 -10.62
N LEU A 97 7.48 14.88 -11.27
CA LEU A 97 8.64 15.62 -11.78
C LEU A 97 9.22 16.56 -10.71
N ASN A 98 10.55 16.52 -10.56
CA ASN A 98 11.32 17.31 -9.61
C ASN A 98 12.41 18.08 -10.37
N PHE A 99 12.40 19.40 -10.30
CA PHE A 99 13.30 20.25 -11.08
C PHE A 99 14.50 20.73 -10.27
N PHE A 100 15.64 20.84 -10.94
CA PHE A 100 16.93 21.23 -10.38
C PHE A 100 17.66 22.21 -11.29
N ALA A 101 18.07 23.36 -10.74
CA ALA A 101 18.88 24.35 -11.44
C ALA A 101 20.38 24.09 -11.23
N PHE A 102 21.14 24.11 -12.33
CA PHE A 102 22.58 23.98 -12.34
C PHE A 102 23.27 25.33 -12.46
N PHE A 103 24.24 25.58 -11.59
CA PHE A 103 25.12 26.75 -11.68
C PHE A 103 26.54 26.31 -12.03
N PRO A 104 27.16 26.87 -13.09
CA PRO A 104 28.51 26.50 -13.50
C PRO A 104 29.51 26.51 -12.34
N GLY A 105 30.33 25.47 -12.24
CA GLY A 105 31.34 25.31 -11.18
C GLY A 105 30.84 24.72 -9.86
N LYS A 106 29.53 24.45 -9.71
CA LYS A 106 28.99 23.73 -8.55
C LYS A 106 28.93 22.21 -8.82
N LYS A 107 28.92 21.44 -7.71
CA LYS A 107 28.66 19.98 -7.73
C LYS A 107 27.21 19.65 -7.39
N GLU A 108 26.60 20.46 -6.53
CA GLU A 108 25.19 20.36 -6.12
C GLU A 108 24.32 21.29 -6.96
N PHE A 109 23.12 20.83 -7.27
CA PHE A 109 22.12 21.55 -8.03
C PHE A 109 21.10 22.14 -7.07
N GLN A 110 20.62 23.34 -7.36
CA GLN A 110 19.62 24.01 -6.53
C GLN A 110 18.24 23.39 -6.80
N PRO A 111 17.58 22.78 -5.80
CA PRO A 111 16.24 22.23 -5.97
C PRO A 111 15.21 23.34 -6.16
N GLY A 112 14.18 23.08 -6.96
CA GLY A 112 13.00 23.94 -7.00
C GLY A 112 12.26 23.98 -5.63
N PRO A 113 11.35 24.94 -5.42
CA PRO A 113 10.53 24.99 -4.21
C PRO A 113 9.82 23.66 -3.95
N TRP A 114 9.75 23.22 -2.68
CA TRP A 114 9.06 22.00 -2.23
C TRP A 114 9.67 20.66 -2.71
N ASN A 115 10.79 20.70 -3.45
CA ASN A 115 11.50 19.51 -3.85
C ASN A 115 12.26 18.92 -2.64
N THR A 116 12.00 17.65 -2.35
CA THR A 116 12.56 16.93 -1.20
C THR A 116 13.86 16.21 -1.51
N TYR A 117 14.31 16.27 -2.76
CA TYR A 117 15.49 15.61 -3.24
C TYR A 117 16.66 16.59 -3.42
N THR A 118 17.88 16.09 -3.30
CA THR A 118 19.11 16.83 -3.63
C THR A 118 19.78 16.17 -4.83
N LEU A 119 20.04 16.93 -5.90
CA LEU A 119 20.78 16.43 -7.06
C LEU A 119 22.25 16.88 -6.99
N THR A 120 23.16 15.93 -7.20
CA THR A 120 24.60 16.16 -7.23
C THR A 120 25.24 15.43 -8.40
N ARG A 121 26.50 15.77 -8.72
CA ARG A 121 27.30 15.07 -9.73
C ARG A 121 28.67 14.68 -9.19
N GLU A 122 29.16 13.53 -9.65
CA GLU A 122 30.47 12.98 -9.34
C GLU A 122 31.26 12.72 -10.63
N LEU A 123 32.53 13.13 -10.67
CA LEU A 123 33.41 12.91 -11.84
C LEU A 123 33.92 11.46 -11.83
N ILE A 124 33.65 10.69 -12.88
CA ILE A 124 34.00 9.25 -12.92
C ILE A 124 35.30 8.94 -13.68
N ASN A 125 35.84 9.86 -14.47
CA ASN A 125 37.08 9.68 -15.24
C ASN A 125 38.06 10.85 -15.05
N PRO A 126 38.63 11.00 -13.84
CA PRO A 126 39.57 12.08 -13.57
C PRO A 126 40.81 11.99 -14.47
N GLY A 127 41.15 13.10 -15.12
CA GLY A 127 42.34 13.21 -15.99
C GLY A 127 42.08 12.98 -17.48
N GLU A 128 40.87 12.58 -17.87
CA GLU A 128 40.50 12.43 -19.28
C GLU A 128 40.05 13.76 -19.92
N PRO A 129 40.22 13.96 -21.24
CA PRO A 129 39.83 15.20 -21.94
C PRO A 129 38.32 15.48 -21.92
N HIS A 130 37.51 14.42 -21.84
CA HIS A 130 36.05 14.49 -21.82
C HIS A 130 35.53 14.01 -20.47
N PRO A 131 35.24 14.92 -19.52
CA PRO A 131 34.81 14.53 -18.18
C PRO A 131 33.43 13.89 -18.23
N LEU A 132 33.33 12.66 -17.76
CA LEU A 132 32.09 11.93 -17.57
C LEU A 132 31.64 12.08 -16.13
N TYR A 133 30.32 12.20 -15.95
CA TYR A 133 29.72 12.34 -14.64
C TYR A 133 28.77 11.18 -14.32
N ARG A 134 28.71 10.82 -13.04
CA ARG A 134 27.61 10.08 -12.44
C ARG A 134 26.70 11.09 -11.76
N MET A 135 25.40 11.06 -12.05
CA MET A 135 24.42 11.96 -11.46
C MET A 135 23.72 11.25 -10.30
N ILE A 136 23.61 11.91 -9.15
CA ILE A 136 23.13 11.29 -7.91
C ILE A 136 22.02 12.15 -7.32
N CYS A 137 20.79 11.65 -7.36
CA CYS A 137 19.63 12.24 -6.69
C CYS A 137 19.48 11.59 -5.32
N ILE A 138 19.40 12.36 -4.24
CA ILE A 138 19.42 11.89 -2.85
C ILE A 138 18.09 12.26 -2.20
N ALA A 139 17.34 11.27 -1.73
CA ALA A 139 16.12 11.46 -0.94
C ALA A 139 16.42 11.83 0.52
N LYS A 140 15.40 12.26 1.26
CA LYS A 140 15.54 12.70 2.66
C LYS A 140 16.04 11.61 3.61
N ASP A 141 15.69 10.36 3.35
CA ASP A 141 16.11 9.17 4.11
C ASP A 141 17.58 8.76 3.82
N GLY A 142 18.23 9.44 2.87
CA GLY A 142 19.59 9.14 2.42
C GLY A 142 19.67 8.15 1.25
N THR A 143 18.53 7.65 0.74
CA THR A 143 18.49 6.78 -0.43
C THR A 143 19.00 7.54 -1.66
N LYS A 144 19.92 6.93 -2.41
CA LYS A 144 20.57 7.52 -3.59
C LYS A 144 20.07 6.86 -4.86
N PHE A 145 19.52 7.65 -5.77
CA PHE A 145 19.16 7.25 -7.13
C PHE A 145 20.26 7.71 -8.07
N ILE A 146 20.89 6.76 -8.74
CA ILE A 146 22.13 7.00 -9.44
C ILE A 146 21.95 6.76 -10.93
N PHE A 147 22.27 7.79 -11.70
CA PHE A 147 22.14 7.80 -13.14
C PHE A 147 23.53 7.79 -13.79
N PRO A 148 23.68 7.15 -14.96
CA PRO A 148 24.84 7.34 -15.80
C PRO A 148 24.90 8.78 -16.31
N ASP A 149 25.90 9.10 -17.13
CA ASP A 149 26.10 10.49 -17.55
C ASP A 149 24.89 11.04 -18.32
N ALA A 150 24.18 11.95 -17.67
CA ALA A 150 23.08 12.73 -18.23
C ALA A 150 23.51 14.18 -18.53
N PHE A 151 24.71 14.60 -18.13
CA PHE A 151 25.14 15.99 -18.20
C PHE A 151 25.42 16.43 -19.64
N TRP A 152 26.00 15.51 -20.43
CA TRP A 152 26.30 15.72 -21.85
C TRP A 152 25.26 15.13 -22.80
N LYS A 153 24.16 14.58 -22.28
CA LYS A 153 23.07 14.10 -23.12
C LYS A 153 22.37 15.26 -23.82
N GLU A 154 21.80 14.97 -24.99
CA GLU A 154 20.95 15.92 -25.69
C GLU A 154 19.76 16.31 -24.80
N PRO A 155 19.31 17.58 -24.85
CA PRO A 155 18.13 18.00 -24.12
C PRO A 155 16.91 17.12 -24.45
N HIS A 156 16.08 16.89 -23.43
CA HIS A 156 14.84 16.10 -23.49
C HIS A 156 15.01 14.59 -23.72
N VAL A 157 16.23 14.08 -23.71
CA VAL A 157 16.48 12.63 -23.70
C VAL A 157 16.54 12.12 -22.25
N PRO A 158 15.59 11.28 -21.83
CA PRO A 158 15.60 10.72 -20.47
C PRO A 158 16.73 9.70 -20.32
N VAL A 159 17.32 9.68 -19.13
CA VAL A 159 18.30 8.67 -18.72
C VAL A 159 17.72 7.88 -17.56
N HIS A 160 17.65 6.56 -17.69
CA HIS A 160 17.14 5.69 -16.63
C HIS A 160 18.14 5.53 -15.48
N VAL A 161 17.61 5.27 -14.28
CA VAL A 161 18.42 4.93 -13.11
C VAL A 161 19.28 3.69 -13.39
N SER A 162 20.54 3.75 -12.98
CA SER A 162 21.51 2.64 -13.05
C SER A 162 21.66 1.89 -11.73
N ALA A 163 21.44 2.58 -10.60
CA ALA A 163 21.42 1.97 -9.29
C ALA A 163 20.58 2.78 -8.30
N ILE A 164 19.96 2.09 -7.35
CA ILE A 164 19.38 2.66 -6.14
C ILE A 164 20.23 2.14 -4.99
N GLU A 165 20.92 3.02 -4.27
CA GLU A 165 21.77 2.68 -3.12
C GLU A 165 21.08 3.16 -1.84
N TYR A 166 20.82 2.23 -0.93
CA TYR A 166 20.27 2.53 0.39
C TYR A 166 21.38 2.92 1.36
N LYS A 167 20.99 3.59 2.45
CA LYS A 167 21.95 4.10 3.45
C LYS A 167 22.76 3.00 4.13
N ASP A 168 22.21 1.80 4.26
CA ASP A 168 22.87 0.62 4.83
C ASP A 168 23.81 -0.10 3.86
N GLY A 169 24.00 0.43 2.64
CA GLY A 169 24.90 -0.12 1.62
C GLY A 169 24.26 -1.15 0.70
N ARG A 170 23.00 -1.56 0.93
CA ARG A 170 22.25 -2.37 -0.03
C ARG A 170 22.05 -1.59 -1.33
N SER A 171 21.92 -2.31 -2.45
CA SER A 171 21.65 -1.66 -3.73
C SER A 171 20.78 -2.49 -4.66
N ILE A 172 19.92 -1.82 -5.42
CA ILE A 172 19.27 -2.36 -6.62
C ILE A 172 20.06 -1.86 -7.82
N LYS A 173 20.40 -2.73 -8.77
CA LYS A 173 21.16 -2.37 -9.97
C LYS A 173 20.33 -2.60 -11.22
N PHE A 174 20.52 -1.74 -12.22
CA PHE A 174 19.80 -1.77 -13.48
C PHE A 174 20.80 -1.95 -14.62
N VAL A 175 20.60 -2.98 -15.45
CA VAL A 175 21.44 -3.26 -16.60
C VAL A 175 20.69 -2.81 -17.86
N PRO A 176 21.17 -1.77 -18.57
CA PRO A 176 20.51 -1.30 -19.77
C PRO A 176 20.86 -2.17 -20.99
N ASP A 177 20.02 -2.10 -22.03
CA ASP A 177 20.40 -2.48 -23.39
C ASP A 177 21.22 -1.37 -24.09
N ASP A 178 21.58 -1.61 -25.36
CA ASP A 178 22.27 -0.64 -26.21
C ASP A 178 21.45 0.65 -26.44
N GLY A 179 20.13 0.58 -26.23
CA GLY A 179 19.16 1.67 -26.34
C GLY A 179 18.88 2.42 -25.02
N SER A 180 19.60 2.10 -23.94
CA SER A 180 19.48 2.67 -22.59
C SER A 180 18.23 2.29 -21.76
N LEU A 181 17.43 1.32 -22.23
CA LEU A 181 16.31 0.77 -21.46
C LEU A 181 16.77 -0.37 -20.52
N PRO A 182 16.32 -0.41 -19.25
CA PRO A 182 16.74 -1.44 -18.30
C PRO A 182 16.17 -2.82 -18.66
N THR A 183 17.01 -3.72 -19.15
CA THR A 183 16.63 -5.12 -19.47
C THR A 183 16.81 -6.08 -18.30
N GLN A 184 17.57 -5.68 -17.28
CA GLN A 184 17.67 -6.44 -16.03
C GLN A 184 17.59 -5.52 -14.83
N ILE A 185 16.86 -5.98 -13.81
CA ILE A 185 16.87 -5.40 -12.47
C ILE A 185 17.47 -6.46 -11.55
N ILE A 186 18.51 -6.07 -10.83
CA ILE A 186 19.22 -6.93 -9.90
C ILE A 186 18.91 -6.42 -8.50
N ASP A 187 18.22 -7.23 -7.72
CA ASP A 187 17.84 -6.86 -6.35
C ASP A 187 19.06 -6.88 -5.41
N PRO A 188 18.93 -6.43 -4.15
CA PRO A 188 20.03 -6.42 -3.19
C PRO A 188 20.65 -7.79 -2.91
N HIS A 189 19.91 -8.88 -3.19
CA HIS A 189 20.37 -10.25 -3.02
C HIS A 189 21.00 -10.84 -4.30
N GLY A 190 21.14 -10.05 -5.36
CA GLY A 190 21.74 -10.50 -6.63
C GLY A 190 20.80 -11.29 -7.54
N ARG A 191 19.50 -11.36 -7.23
CA ARG A 191 18.50 -12.02 -8.07
C ARG A 191 18.19 -11.14 -9.27
N VAL A 192 18.05 -11.76 -10.43
CA VAL A 192 17.92 -11.05 -11.71
C VAL A 192 16.49 -11.16 -12.23
N ILE A 193 15.77 -10.04 -12.21
CA ILE A 193 14.51 -9.84 -12.92
C ILE A 193 14.88 -9.42 -14.35
N ARG A 194 14.31 -10.07 -15.37
CA ARG A 194 14.54 -9.69 -16.77
C ARG A 194 13.30 -9.07 -17.39
N LEU A 195 13.51 -8.02 -18.19
CA LEU A 195 12.47 -7.32 -18.93
C LEU A 195 12.75 -7.46 -20.42
N SER A 196 11.73 -7.83 -21.19
CA SER A 196 11.78 -7.83 -22.66
C SER A 196 11.01 -6.64 -23.19
N TYR A 197 11.49 -6.08 -24.30
CA TYR A 197 10.92 -4.88 -24.90
C TYR A 197 10.54 -5.07 -26.38
N SER A 198 9.51 -4.37 -26.82
CA SER A 198 9.20 -4.12 -28.24
C SER A 198 8.80 -2.66 -28.39
N ASP A 199 9.41 -1.93 -29.32
CA ASP A 199 9.14 -0.50 -29.57
C ASP A 199 9.14 0.37 -28.29
N GLY A 200 10.07 0.08 -27.36
CA GLY A 200 10.19 0.78 -26.07
C GLY A 200 9.18 0.36 -24.99
N ARG A 201 8.27 -0.58 -25.29
CA ARG A 201 7.28 -1.13 -24.35
C ARG A 201 7.74 -2.43 -23.72
N VAL A 202 7.53 -2.61 -22.41
CA VAL A 202 7.79 -3.89 -21.73
C VAL A 202 6.77 -4.92 -22.21
N THR A 203 7.21 -6.01 -22.82
CA THR A 203 6.31 -7.08 -23.30
C THR A 203 6.25 -8.26 -22.35
N GLU A 204 7.37 -8.57 -21.68
CA GLU A 204 7.48 -9.69 -20.75
C GLU A 204 8.37 -9.35 -19.56
N ILE A 205 7.98 -9.81 -18.37
CA ILE A 205 8.81 -9.81 -17.17
C ILE A 205 9.04 -11.25 -16.72
N PHE A 206 10.32 -11.59 -16.51
CA PHE A 206 10.75 -12.89 -15.99
C PHE A 206 11.21 -12.73 -14.54
N GLU A 207 10.39 -13.23 -13.63
CA GLU A 207 10.68 -13.21 -12.20
C GLU A 207 11.67 -14.34 -11.80
N PRO A 208 12.61 -14.07 -10.89
CA PRO A 208 13.44 -15.09 -10.26
C PRO A 208 12.59 -16.20 -9.64
N GLY A 209 12.98 -17.46 -9.88
CA GLY A 209 12.29 -18.63 -9.32
C GLY A 209 11.03 -19.07 -10.06
N ARG A 210 10.58 -18.34 -11.10
CA ARG A 210 9.46 -18.73 -11.96
C ARG A 210 9.96 -19.55 -13.17
N PRO A 211 9.21 -20.57 -13.64
CA PRO A 211 9.54 -21.26 -14.89
C PRO A 211 9.68 -20.26 -16.06
N PRO A 212 10.76 -20.33 -16.85
CA PRO A 212 11.00 -19.36 -17.93
C PRO A 212 9.92 -19.32 -19.02
N ASP A 213 9.11 -20.38 -19.16
CA ASP A 213 7.97 -20.44 -20.07
C ASP A 213 6.73 -19.68 -19.58
N ARG A 214 6.80 -19.13 -18.36
CA ARG A 214 5.72 -18.41 -17.69
C ARG A 214 6.19 -17.01 -17.25
N PRO A 215 6.51 -16.08 -18.15
CA PRO A 215 6.68 -14.68 -17.79
C PRO A 215 5.33 -14.00 -17.52
N ILE A 216 5.34 -12.87 -16.81
CA ILE A 216 4.22 -11.92 -16.86
C ILE A 216 4.23 -11.30 -18.25
N ARG A 217 3.07 -11.23 -18.92
CA ARG A 217 2.95 -10.68 -20.28
C ARG A 217 2.10 -9.42 -20.32
N TYR A 218 2.51 -8.48 -21.14
CA TYR A 218 1.86 -7.18 -21.29
C TYR A 218 1.45 -6.99 -22.75
N GLY A 219 0.23 -6.52 -22.97
CA GLY A 219 -0.32 -6.25 -24.29
C GLY A 219 -0.73 -4.80 -24.44
N TYR A 220 -0.60 -4.28 -25.65
CA TYR A 220 -0.79 -2.87 -25.99
C TYR A 220 -1.72 -2.72 -27.19
N ASP A 221 -2.41 -1.60 -27.30
CA ASP A 221 -3.08 -1.20 -28.55
C ASP A 221 -2.10 -0.51 -29.53
N GLU A 222 -2.60 -0.14 -30.71
CA GLU A 222 -1.79 0.46 -31.78
C GLU A 222 -1.23 1.85 -31.44
N ILE A 223 -1.78 2.53 -30.43
CA ILE A 223 -1.34 3.85 -29.97
C ILE A 223 -0.54 3.77 -28.67
N GLY A 224 -0.25 2.55 -28.19
CA GLY A 224 0.65 2.30 -27.09
C GLY A 224 0.01 2.29 -25.70
N ASN A 225 -1.31 2.27 -25.57
CA ASN A 225 -1.95 2.08 -24.27
C ASN A 225 -1.82 0.61 -23.84
N LEU A 226 -1.49 0.37 -22.57
CA LEU A 226 -1.49 -0.96 -22.00
C LEU A 226 -2.92 -1.48 -21.88
N THR A 227 -3.28 -2.52 -22.61
CA THR A 227 -4.63 -3.09 -22.65
C THR A 227 -4.80 -4.34 -21.81
N GLN A 228 -3.70 -5.06 -21.52
CA GLN A 228 -3.76 -6.28 -20.73
C GLN A 228 -2.46 -6.60 -19.99
N VAL A 229 -2.59 -7.22 -18.82
CA VAL A 229 -1.48 -7.87 -18.10
C VAL A 229 -1.91 -9.30 -17.80
N SER A 230 -1.07 -10.26 -18.14
CA SER A 230 -1.38 -11.69 -18.02
C SER A 230 -0.33 -12.44 -17.20
N HIS A 231 -0.80 -13.14 -16.17
CA HIS A 231 0.00 -13.99 -15.30
C HIS A 231 -0.29 -15.48 -15.59
N PRO A 232 0.53 -16.16 -16.41
CA PRO A 232 0.36 -17.58 -16.71
C PRO A 232 0.76 -18.44 -15.50
N VAL A 233 -0.21 -19.05 -14.84
CA VAL A 233 -0.04 -19.90 -13.65
C VAL A 233 0.47 -21.28 -14.02
N SER A 234 -0.17 -21.83 -15.05
CA SER A 234 0.07 -23.15 -15.63
C SER A 234 -0.18 -23.04 -17.14
N PRO A 235 0.11 -24.08 -17.93
CA PRO A 235 -0.20 -24.07 -19.36
C PRO A 235 -1.69 -23.79 -19.66
N ASP A 236 -2.59 -24.15 -18.74
CA ASP A 236 -4.04 -24.08 -18.94
C ASP A 236 -4.72 -22.93 -18.17
N VAL A 237 -3.99 -22.24 -17.29
CA VAL A 237 -4.55 -21.20 -16.41
C VAL A 237 -3.74 -19.92 -16.53
N ILE A 238 -4.38 -18.87 -17.06
CA ILE A 238 -3.80 -17.55 -17.26
C ILE A 238 -4.78 -16.53 -16.67
N TYR A 239 -4.32 -15.76 -15.69
CA TYR A 239 -5.10 -14.64 -15.17
C TYR A 239 -4.78 -13.38 -15.95
N THR A 240 -5.80 -12.64 -16.37
CA THR A 240 -5.62 -11.48 -17.24
C THR A 240 -6.42 -10.29 -16.74
N ARG A 241 -5.71 -9.25 -16.28
CA ARG A 241 -6.24 -7.91 -16.05
C ARG A 241 -6.35 -7.17 -17.37
N ARG A 242 -7.40 -6.38 -17.53
CA ARG A 242 -7.69 -5.62 -18.75
C ARG A 242 -7.90 -4.15 -18.45
N TYR A 243 -7.50 -3.31 -19.39
CA TYR A 243 -7.63 -1.87 -19.32
C TYR A 243 -8.27 -1.36 -20.62
N TYR A 244 -9.16 -0.40 -20.51
CA TYR A 244 -9.93 0.12 -21.63
C TYR A 244 -9.84 1.65 -21.68
N TYR A 245 -9.70 2.18 -22.90
CA TYR A 245 -9.46 3.60 -23.17
C TYR A 245 -10.48 4.08 -24.21
N GLN A 246 -11.71 4.36 -23.75
CA GLN A 246 -12.84 4.68 -24.62
C GLN A 246 -13.31 6.13 -24.44
N ASP A 247 -12.51 6.99 -23.81
CA ASP A 247 -12.86 8.40 -23.66
C ASP A 247 -12.78 9.08 -25.04
N PRO A 248 -13.87 9.68 -25.53
CA PRO A 248 -13.89 10.34 -26.83
C PRO A 248 -13.02 11.60 -26.90
N ASN A 249 -12.63 12.18 -25.75
CA ASN A 249 -11.84 13.41 -25.70
C ASN A 249 -10.33 13.13 -25.66
N ASP A 250 -9.93 12.01 -25.06
CA ASP A 250 -8.53 11.60 -24.93
C ASP A 250 -8.40 10.07 -25.06
N PRO A 251 -7.74 9.56 -26.12
CA PRO A 251 -7.61 8.13 -26.34
C PRO A 251 -6.65 7.44 -25.35
N HIS A 252 -6.02 8.19 -24.43
CA HIS A 252 -5.14 7.68 -23.39
C HIS A 252 -5.79 7.67 -22.00
N ASN A 253 -7.03 8.16 -21.87
CA ASN A 253 -7.76 8.14 -20.60
C ASN A 253 -8.30 6.75 -20.26
N LEU A 254 -7.84 6.19 -19.13
CA LEU A 254 -8.34 4.92 -18.60
C LEU A 254 -9.82 5.05 -18.23
N THR A 255 -10.69 4.45 -19.04
CA THR A 255 -12.14 4.42 -18.81
C THR A 255 -12.62 3.21 -18.05
N ARG A 256 -11.85 2.11 -18.06
CA ARG A 256 -12.16 0.92 -17.26
C ARG A 256 -10.90 0.13 -16.95
N LEU A 257 -10.73 -0.23 -15.70
CA LEU A 257 -9.82 -1.29 -15.23
C LEU A 257 -10.70 -2.48 -14.88
N GLN A 258 -10.46 -3.63 -15.49
CA GLN A 258 -11.12 -4.88 -15.14
C GLN A 258 -10.07 -5.86 -14.62
N ASP A 259 -10.24 -6.31 -13.38
CA ASP A 259 -9.35 -7.31 -12.81
C ASP A 259 -9.54 -8.68 -13.47
N GLU A 260 -8.68 -9.60 -13.09
CA GLU A 260 -8.53 -10.93 -13.62
C GLU A 260 -9.81 -11.78 -13.51
N HIS A 261 -10.78 -11.35 -12.71
CA HIS A 261 -12.00 -12.11 -12.43
C HIS A 261 -13.28 -11.29 -12.62
N GLY A 262 -13.17 -10.12 -13.24
CA GLY A 262 -14.28 -9.39 -13.83
C GLY A 262 -14.88 -8.29 -12.96
N PHE A 263 -14.35 -8.03 -11.76
CA PHE A 263 -14.62 -6.76 -11.10
C PHE A 263 -13.99 -5.64 -11.92
N SER A 264 -14.65 -4.50 -11.96
CA SER A 264 -14.28 -3.41 -12.84
C SER A 264 -14.46 -2.08 -12.15
N MET A 265 -13.47 -1.23 -12.33
CA MET A 265 -13.49 0.18 -12.02
C MET A 265 -13.62 0.98 -13.28
N SER A 266 -14.71 1.74 -13.39
CA SER A 266 -15.02 2.52 -14.58
C SER A 266 -15.01 4.03 -14.27
N TYR A 267 -14.56 4.80 -15.25
CA TYR A 267 -14.36 6.24 -15.17
C TYR A 267 -14.99 6.92 -16.40
N GLU A 268 -15.68 8.04 -16.18
CA GLU A 268 -16.10 8.94 -17.25
C GLU A 268 -15.53 10.34 -17.02
N TYR A 269 -15.12 10.98 -18.10
CA TYR A 269 -14.44 12.28 -18.08
C TYR A 269 -15.29 13.34 -18.78
N ASP A 270 -15.16 14.60 -18.34
CA ASP A 270 -15.64 15.74 -19.11
C ASP A 270 -14.66 16.18 -20.19
N GLN A 271 -15.06 17.16 -21.00
CA GLN A 271 -14.24 17.73 -22.09
C GLN A 271 -12.91 18.34 -21.65
N ASN A 272 -12.69 18.55 -20.34
CA ASN A 272 -11.45 19.08 -19.78
C ASN A 272 -10.59 17.96 -19.16
N GLY A 273 -10.95 16.69 -19.36
CA GLY A 273 -10.22 15.54 -18.81
C GLY A 273 -10.47 15.30 -17.32
N ARG A 274 -11.53 15.85 -16.73
CA ARG A 274 -11.85 15.68 -15.30
C ARG A 274 -12.84 14.54 -15.10
N CYS A 275 -12.54 13.63 -14.18
CA CYS A 275 -13.37 12.47 -13.86
C CYS A 275 -14.69 12.88 -13.19
N ILE A 276 -15.78 12.82 -13.94
CA ILE A 276 -17.13 13.19 -13.50
C ILE A 276 -17.94 12.00 -12.95
N LEU A 277 -17.52 10.78 -13.27
CA LEU A 277 -18.15 9.57 -12.77
C LEU A 277 -17.10 8.51 -12.46
N THR A 278 -17.21 7.90 -11.28
CA THR A 278 -16.52 6.65 -10.95
C THR A 278 -17.54 5.64 -10.48
N TYR A 279 -17.49 4.41 -10.99
CA TYR A 279 -18.30 3.33 -10.46
C TYR A 279 -17.60 1.99 -10.56
N GLY A 280 -17.80 1.16 -9.53
CA GLY A 280 -17.35 -0.22 -9.53
C GLY A 280 -18.48 -1.13 -9.99
N ASP A 281 -18.24 -2.10 -10.87
CA ASP A 281 -19.19 -3.17 -11.20
C ASP A 281 -18.51 -4.54 -11.14
N ASN A 282 -19.27 -5.63 -11.10
CA ASN A 282 -18.69 -6.95 -11.30
C ASN A 282 -19.51 -7.70 -12.36
N ASN A 283 -18.86 -7.92 -13.50
CA ASN A 283 -19.41 -8.56 -14.69
C ASN A 283 -20.75 -7.96 -15.16
N GLY A 284 -20.88 -6.62 -15.08
CA GLY A 284 -22.06 -5.90 -15.55
C GLY A 284 -23.30 -6.03 -14.64
N GLN A 285 -23.16 -6.59 -13.44
CA GLN A 285 -24.24 -6.74 -12.46
C GLN A 285 -24.51 -5.46 -11.64
N GLY A 286 -24.33 -4.29 -12.26
CA GLY A 286 -24.66 -2.97 -11.70
C GLY A 286 -23.58 -2.38 -10.79
N PRO A 287 -23.69 -1.08 -10.45
CA PRO A 287 -22.66 -0.39 -9.71
C PRO A 287 -22.69 -0.78 -8.23
N LEU A 288 -21.58 -1.33 -7.74
CA LEU A 288 -21.35 -1.66 -6.33
C LEU A 288 -21.23 -0.39 -5.47
N TYR A 289 -20.65 0.65 -6.07
CA TYR A 289 -20.59 2.00 -5.57
C TYR A 289 -20.46 2.97 -6.75
N LYS A 290 -20.82 4.23 -6.51
CA LYS A 290 -20.88 5.27 -7.52
C LYS A 290 -20.54 6.63 -6.90
N TYR A 291 -19.60 7.34 -7.52
CA TYR A 291 -19.26 8.73 -7.23
C TYR A 291 -19.55 9.58 -8.45
N ILE A 292 -20.35 10.63 -8.27
CA ILE A 292 -20.66 11.62 -9.30
C ILE A 292 -20.06 12.95 -8.87
N ASN A 293 -19.21 13.52 -9.72
CA ASN A 293 -18.50 14.76 -9.43
C ASN A 293 -18.98 15.89 -10.33
N GLN A 294 -19.30 17.02 -9.73
CA GLN A 294 -19.60 18.26 -10.42
C GLN A 294 -18.58 19.33 -10.02
N TYR A 295 -17.70 19.66 -10.96
CA TYR A 295 -16.68 20.69 -10.77
C TYR A 295 -17.23 22.08 -11.07
N LYS A 296 -16.96 23.02 -10.17
CA LYS A 296 -17.28 24.45 -10.31
C LYS A 296 -16.01 25.30 -10.08
N PRO A 297 -15.11 25.37 -11.06
CA PRO A 297 -13.83 26.07 -10.91
C PRO A 297 -13.96 27.54 -10.53
N GLU A 298 -14.95 28.27 -11.09
CA GLU A 298 -15.18 29.68 -10.78
C GLU A 298 -15.59 29.92 -9.32
N GLU A 299 -16.16 28.91 -8.66
CA GLU A 299 -16.53 28.93 -7.24
C GLU A 299 -15.42 28.32 -6.36
N HIS A 300 -14.34 27.79 -6.94
CA HIS A 300 -13.38 26.89 -6.31
C HIS A 300 -14.06 25.76 -5.52
N GLN A 301 -15.05 25.12 -6.13
CA GLN A 301 -15.85 24.08 -5.50
C GLN A 301 -15.95 22.81 -6.34
N THR A 302 -16.01 21.67 -5.65
CA THR A 302 -16.45 20.39 -6.20
C THR A 302 -17.63 19.89 -5.38
N VAL A 303 -18.74 19.58 -6.04
CA VAL A 303 -19.89 18.89 -5.43
C VAL A 303 -19.79 17.42 -5.80
N MET A 304 -19.66 16.56 -4.80
CA MET A 304 -19.63 15.12 -4.96
C MET A 304 -20.93 14.51 -4.46
N ALA A 305 -21.42 13.51 -5.17
CA ALA A 305 -22.52 12.67 -4.73
C ALA A 305 -22.05 11.22 -4.70
N ARG A 306 -22.09 10.58 -3.53
CA ARG A 306 -21.74 9.16 -3.33
C ARG A 306 -22.98 8.35 -2.96
N CYS A 307 -23.11 7.13 -3.44
CA CYS A 307 -24.23 6.27 -3.06
C CYS A 307 -23.89 5.33 -1.88
N ARG A 308 -24.83 5.14 -0.95
CA ARG A 308 -24.88 4.01 0.01
C ARG A 308 -26.13 3.19 -0.33
N GLY A 309 -25.97 2.08 -1.04
CA GLY A 309 -27.11 1.36 -1.60
C GLY A 309 -27.97 2.26 -2.50
N THR A 310 -29.24 2.48 -2.14
CA THR A 310 -30.13 3.40 -2.88
C THR A 310 -30.07 4.85 -2.43
N GLU A 311 -29.38 5.15 -1.32
CA GLU A 311 -29.29 6.51 -0.77
C GLU A 311 -28.10 7.26 -1.39
N MET A 312 -28.25 8.56 -1.61
CA MET A 312 -27.19 9.44 -2.13
C MET A 312 -26.78 10.43 -1.04
N PHE A 313 -25.49 10.54 -0.78
CA PHE A 313 -24.89 11.51 0.13
C PHE A 313 -24.10 12.55 -0.64
N ILE A 314 -24.24 13.81 -0.27
CA ILE A 314 -23.58 14.95 -0.89
C ILE A 314 -22.43 15.43 -0.01
N GLU A 315 -21.29 15.70 -0.65
CA GLU A 315 -20.18 16.43 -0.06
C GLU A 315 -19.85 17.63 -0.95
N VAL A 316 -19.73 18.81 -0.37
CA VAL A 316 -19.29 20.02 -1.07
C VAL A 316 -17.90 20.39 -0.56
N VAL A 317 -16.91 20.35 -1.45
CA VAL A 317 -15.52 20.65 -1.12
C VAL A 317 -15.15 21.99 -1.74
N THR A 318 -14.70 22.93 -0.90
CA THR A 318 -14.18 24.23 -1.33
C THR A 318 -12.68 24.27 -1.14
N TYR A 319 -11.95 24.80 -2.12
CA TYR A 319 -10.50 24.90 -2.13
C TYR A 319 -10.04 26.35 -2.38
N ASN A 320 -8.78 26.64 -2.10
CA ASN A 320 -8.17 27.93 -2.40
C ASN A 320 -7.54 27.95 -3.82
N ASN A 321 -6.96 29.08 -4.22
CA ASN A 321 -6.34 29.24 -5.54
C ASN A 321 -5.13 28.31 -5.79
N THR A 322 -4.56 27.70 -4.74
CA THR A 322 -3.46 26.73 -4.86
C THR A 322 -3.96 25.28 -4.82
N GLY A 323 -5.28 25.06 -4.81
CA GLY A 323 -5.91 23.74 -4.76
C GLY A 323 -5.93 23.08 -3.38
N HIS A 324 -5.53 23.77 -2.31
CA HIS A 324 -5.67 23.22 -0.97
C HIS A 324 -7.13 23.32 -0.52
N ILE A 325 -7.68 22.21 -0.01
CA ILE A 325 -9.03 22.14 0.54
C ILE A 325 -9.09 23.05 1.77
N VAL A 326 -10.02 24.01 1.78
CA VAL A 326 -10.24 24.95 2.90
C VAL A 326 -11.54 24.66 3.65
N ARG A 327 -12.48 23.94 3.03
CA ARG A 327 -13.78 23.62 3.63
C ARG A 327 -14.38 22.36 3.01
N ARG A 328 -14.99 21.51 3.83
CA ARG A 328 -15.87 20.40 3.41
C ARG A 328 -17.21 20.54 4.12
N GLU A 329 -18.29 20.46 3.37
CA GLU A 329 -19.65 20.55 3.89
C GLU A 329 -20.40 19.28 3.53
N TYR A 330 -21.20 18.79 4.47
CA TYR A 330 -21.96 17.56 4.32
C TYR A 330 -23.43 17.90 4.52
N PRO A 331 -24.14 18.37 3.46
CA PRO A 331 -25.49 18.90 3.59
C PRO A 331 -26.49 17.94 4.25
N ASP A 332 -26.28 16.62 4.09
CA ASP A 332 -27.18 15.61 4.65
C ASP A 332 -27.08 15.49 6.18
N SER A 333 -25.88 15.73 6.75
CA SER A 333 -25.71 15.73 8.21
C SER A 333 -25.66 17.14 8.81
N GLY A 334 -25.42 18.18 8.01
CA GLY A 334 -25.27 19.56 8.46
C GLY A 334 -23.88 19.87 9.06
N GLU A 335 -22.99 18.89 9.12
CA GLU A 335 -21.66 19.03 9.69
C GLU A 335 -20.68 19.68 8.69
N ILE A 336 -19.64 20.34 9.23
CA ILE A 336 -18.69 21.14 8.45
C ILE A 336 -17.26 20.86 8.92
N GLU A 337 -16.33 20.74 7.98
CA GLU A 337 -14.90 20.80 8.26
C GLU A 337 -14.28 22.05 7.64
N LYS A 338 -13.38 22.73 8.37
CA LYS A 338 -12.61 23.88 7.90
C LYS A 338 -11.13 23.57 8.03
N TYR A 339 -10.34 24.06 7.08
CA TYR A 339 -8.89 23.87 7.03
C TYR A 339 -8.19 25.21 6.86
N LYS A 340 -7.11 25.42 7.61
CA LYS A 340 -6.28 26.62 7.53
C LYS A 340 -4.81 26.23 7.42
N TYR A 341 -4.14 26.83 6.44
CA TYR A 341 -2.73 26.60 6.15
C TYR A 341 -1.97 27.90 6.46
N ILE A 342 -0.98 27.82 7.34
CA ILE A 342 -0.22 28.98 7.82
C ILE A 342 1.26 28.73 7.58
N THR A 343 1.95 29.73 7.03
CA THR A 343 3.42 29.72 6.91
C THR A 343 3.97 30.95 7.62
N LYS A 344 4.85 30.76 8.60
CA LYS A 344 5.48 31.85 9.34
C LYS A 344 6.93 31.50 9.67
N GLY A 345 7.87 32.27 9.10
CA GLY A 345 9.31 32.12 9.41
C GLY A 345 9.87 30.72 9.14
N GLY A 346 9.47 30.07 8.04
CA GLY A 346 9.92 28.72 7.67
C GLY A 346 9.12 27.56 8.28
N GLN A 347 8.32 27.83 9.32
CA GLN A 347 7.43 26.83 9.93
C GLN A 347 6.10 26.78 9.17
N PHE A 348 5.59 25.56 8.96
CA PHE A 348 4.29 25.30 8.35
C PHE A 348 3.32 24.76 9.40
N THR A 349 2.07 25.22 9.37
CA THR A 349 1.02 24.74 10.26
C THR A 349 -0.25 24.45 9.46
N VAL A 350 -0.83 23.28 9.70
CA VAL A 350 -2.14 22.89 9.18
C VAL A 350 -3.11 22.75 10.34
N GLU A 351 -4.19 23.49 10.30
CA GLU A 351 -5.27 23.44 11.29
C GLU A 351 -6.53 22.89 10.63
N LYS A 352 -7.10 21.83 11.21
CA LYS A 352 -8.41 21.26 10.88
C LYS A 352 -9.38 21.56 12.02
N THR A 353 -10.57 22.07 11.67
CA THR A 353 -11.69 22.30 12.59
C THR A 353 -12.90 21.53 12.09
N GLU A 354 -13.45 20.64 12.90
CA GLU A 354 -14.69 19.89 12.64
C GLU A 354 -15.80 20.46 13.51
N ILE A 355 -16.94 20.77 12.90
CA ILE A 355 -18.12 21.34 13.55
C ILE A 355 -19.26 20.34 13.39
N ASP A 356 -19.83 19.93 14.52
CA ASP A 356 -20.96 19.00 14.55
C ASP A 356 -22.24 19.61 13.95
N SER A 357 -23.25 18.76 13.74
CA SER A 357 -24.50 19.16 13.09
C SER A 357 -25.32 20.16 13.92
N SER A 358 -25.15 20.14 15.23
CA SER A 358 -25.75 21.10 16.17
C SER A 358 -24.95 22.39 16.32
N GLN A 359 -23.76 22.49 15.71
CA GLN A 359 -22.77 23.55 15.90
C GLN A 359 -22.42 23.83 17.37
N SER A 360 -22.58 22.82 18.22
CA SER A 360 -22.38 22.87 19.67
C SER A 360 -21.06 22.24 20.10
N SER A 361 -20.40 21.51 19.20
CA SER A 361 -19.10 20.92 19.43
C SER A 361 -18.16 21.23 18.28
N VAL A 362 -16.98 21.74 18.64
CA VAL A 362 -15.91 22.07 17.72
C VAL A 362 -14.69 21.22 18.09
N PHE A 363 -14.32 20.29 17.22
CA PHE A 363 -13.08 19.54 17.34
C PHE A 363 -11.99 20.25 16.54
N ARG A 364 -10.82 20.45 17.12
CA ARG A 364 -9.70 21.15 16.49
C ARG A 364 -8.45 20.29 16.56
N LYS A 365 -7.81 20.10 15.40
CA LYS A 365 -6.50 19.44 15.26
C LYS A 365 -5.54 20.40 14.56
N VAL A 366 -4.38 20.62 15.16
CA VAL A 366 -3.28 21.43 14.61
C VAL A 366 -2.08 20.52 14.43
N VAL A 367 -1.46 20.57 13.26
CA VAL A 367 -0.22 19.86 12.95
C VAL A 367 0.83 20.89 12.51
N GLU A 368 1.98 20.86 13.14
CA GLU A 368 3.10 21.75 12.89
C GLU A 368 4.23 21.01 12.20
N PHE A 369 4.92 21.69 11.30
CA PHE A 369 6.03 21.15 10.54
C PHE A 369 7.22 22.11 10.51
N ASP A 370 8.43 21.55 10.48
CA ASP A 370 9.66 22.30 10.23
C ASP A 370 9.84 22.66 8.74
N GLU A 371 10.93 23.37 8.40
CA GLU A 371 11.29 23.73 7.01
C GLU A 371 11.52 22.50 6.11
N LYS A 372 11.74 21.32 6.71
CA LYS A 372 11.92 20.04 6.01
C LYS A 372 10.61 19.25 5.95
N PHE A 373 9.47 19.80 6.35
CA PHE A 373 8.16 19.12 6.41
C PHE A 373 8.10 17.92 7.37
N ASN A 374 9.00 17.84 8.35
CA ASN A 374 8.86 16.87 9.44
C ASN A 374 7.80 17.38 10.41
N VAL A 375 6.94 16.49 10.92
CA VAL A 375 5.92 16.86 11.92
C VAL A 375 6.61 17.16 13.24
N THR A 376 6.61 18.41 13.70
CA THR A 376 7.25 18.84 14.95
C THR A 376 6.27 18.97 16.10
N GLY A 377 4.97 19.06 15.81
CA GLY A 377 3.94 19.21 16.83
C GLY A 377 2.57 18.72 16.36
N VAL A 378 1.81 18.15 17.29
CA VAL A 378 0.39 17.81 17.08
C VAL A 378 -0.40 18.28 18.30
N SER A 379 -1.42 19.10 18.07
CA SER A 379 -2.32 19.57 19.12
C SER A 379 -3.76 19.20 18.80
N VAL A 380 -4.48 18.58 19.73
CA VAL A 380 -5.87 18.15 19.54
C VAL A 380 -6.72 18.56 20.73
N GLY A 381 -7.90 19.12 20.50
CA GLY A 381 -8.86 19.37 21.57
C GLY A 381 -10.26 19.71 21.08
N THR A 382 -11.21 19.80 22.02
CA THR A 382 -12.62 20.06 21.78
C THR A 382 -13.10 21.29 22.54
N THR A 383 -13.90 22.15 21.92
CA THR A 383 -14.55 23.31 22.57
C THR A 383 -16.06 23.34 22.30
N GLU A 384 -16.80 24.05 23.13
CA GLU A 384 -18.25 24.29 22.94
C GLU A 384 -18.52 25.41 21.94
N THR A 385 -17.55 26.30 21.68
CA THR A 385 -17.71 27.42 20.74
C THR A 385 -16.53 27.63 19.78
N GLU A 386 -16.83 28.15 18.59
CA GLU A 386 -15.85 28.51 17.55
C GLU A 386 -15.06 29.77 18.00
N GLY A 387 -13.77 29.61 18.29
CA GLY A 387 -12.87 30.72 18.69
C GLY A 387 -12.26 30.59 20.08
N GLU A 388 -12.74 29.65 20.90
CA GLU A 388 -12.07 29.26 22.14
C GLU A 388 -10.79 28.45 21.85
N THR A 389 -9.80 28.57 22.72
CA THR A 389 -8.59 27.74 22.64
C THR A 389 -8.90 26.43 23.36
N PRO A 390 -8.95 25.27 22.67
CA PRO A 390 -9.27 24.01 23.32
C PRO A 390 -8.24 23.66 24.39
N ASP A 391 -8.67 22.95 25.42
CA ASP A 391 -7.75 22.14 26.23
C ASP A 391 -7.12 21.13 25.27
N THR A 392 -5.87 21.38 24.90
CA THR A 392 -5.19 20.64 23.84
C THR A 392 -4.30 19.58 24.44
N LEU A 393 -4.53 18.32 24.07
CA LEU A 393 -3.45 17.33 24.10
C LEU A 393 -2.37 17.84 23.14
N GLN A 394 -1.15 18.05 23.63
CA GLN A 394 -0.04 18.55 22.84
C GLN A 394 1.08 17.53 22.82
N LEU A 395 1.54 17.18 21.62
CA LEU A 395 2.71 16.37 21.40
C LEU A 395 3.77 17.23 20.71
N LYS A 396 5.01 17.19 21.20
CA LYS A 396 6.19 17.76 20.54
C LYS A 396 7.10 16.63 20.07
N ILE A 397 7.55 16.70 18.83
CA ILE A 397 8.38 15.68 18.19
C ILE A 397 9.70 16.31 17.78
N SER A 398 10.82 15.67 18.11
CA SER A 398 12.17 16.13 17.75
C SER A 398 12.87 15.17 16.81
N TYR A 399 13.72 15.71 15.93
CA TYR A 399 14.49 14.98 14.91
C TYR A 399 15.96 15.36 15.06
N ASN A 400 16.61 14.84 16.10
CA ASN A 400 18.00 15.19 16.44
C ASN A 400 19.03 14.22 15.84
N ASP A 401 18.59 13.27 15.01
CA ASP A 401 19.49 12.32 14.34
C ASP A 401 20.19 13.03 13.16
N PRO A 402 21.51 13.31 13.26
CA PRO A 402 22.25 13.98 12.20
C PRO A 402 22.40 13.11 10.95
N ASP A 403 22.30 11.79 11.09
CA ASP A 403 22.43 10.84 10.00
C ASP A 403 21.08 10.56 9.31
N ASN A 404 19.95 10.71 10.00
CA ASN A 404 18.60 10.57 9.43
C ASN A 404 17.66 11.69 9.90
N PRO A 405 17.67 12.86 9.23
CA PRO A 405 16.91 14.05 9.66
C PRO A 405 15.39 13.93 9.52
N ALA A 406 14.86 12.79 9.05
CA ALA A 406 13.43 12.48 8.98
C ALA A 406 12.99 11.45 10.04
N LYS A 407 13.92 10.87 10.83
CA LYS A 407 13.62 9.90 11.89
C LYS A 407 13.36 10.64 13.21
N PRO A 408 12.18 10.47 13.85
CA PRO A 408 11.91 11.10 15.14
C PRO A 408 12.78 10.44 16.22
N THR A 409 13.44 11.26 17.03
CA THR A 409 14.31 10.82 18.14
C THR A 409 13.64 10.89 19.50
N SER A 410 12.62 11.74 19.64
CA SER A 410 11.86 11.84 20.89
C SER A 410 10.48 12.45 20.69
N ILE A 411 9.53 12.04 21.52
CA ILE A 411 8.19 12.61 21.62
C ILE A 411 7.95 13.04 23.06
N VAL A 412 7.43 14.24 23.27
CA VAL A 412 7.08 14.78 24.58
C VAL A 412 5.60 15.12 24.60
N ASP A 413 4.86 14.65 25.61
CA ASP A 413 3.45 14.99 25.80
C ASP A 413 3.23 16.30 26.57
N GLN A 414 1.97 16.70 26.78
CA GLN A 414 1.66 17.96 27.48
C GLN A 414 2.03 17.97 28.98
N ASN A 415 2.38 16.82 29.56
CA ASN A 415 2.81 16.68 30.94
C ASN A 415 4.34 16.57 31.07
N ASP A 416 5.08 16.89 30.00
CA ASP A 416 6.52 16.70 29.87
C ASP A 416 6.98 15.25 30.01
N ASN A 417 6.09 14.27 29.78
CA ASN A 417 6.51 12.86 29.71
C ASN A 417 7.30 12.65 28.42
N LEU A 418 8.58 12.29 28.57
CA LEU A 418 9.49 12.03 27.47
C LEU A 418 9.46 10.56 27.08
N LEU A 419 9.10 10.30 25.83
CA LEU A 419 9.42 9.05 25.14
C LEU A 419 10.68 9.30 24.30
N GLU A 420 11.83 8.88 24.80
CA GLU A 420 13.02 8.73 23.96
C GLU A 420 12.81 7.54 23.04
N ILE A 421 13.16 7.71 21.76
CA ILE A 421 13.10 6.63 20.79
C ILE A 421 14.55 6.21 20.52
N PRO A 422 15.04 5.11 21.14
CA PRO A 422 16.41 4.65 20.94
C PRO A 422 16.65 4.34 19.47
N ALA A 423 17.80 4.76 18.94
CA ALA A 423 18.15 4.55 17.54
C ALA A 423 18.06 3.07 17.12
N ASP A 424 18.41 2.15 18.02
CA ASP A 424 18.40 0.70 17.86
C ASP A 424 17.03 0.05 18.12
N ALA A 425 16.12 0.72 18.84
CA ALA A 425 14.77 0.21 19.09
C ALA A 425 13.88 0.32 17.85
N LEU A 426 14.05 1.35 17.03
CA LEU A 426 13.27 1.53 15.78
C LEU A 426 13.62 0.48 14.73
N ASP A 427 14.90 0.13 14.56
CA ASP A 427 15.32 -0.90 13.61
C ASP A 427 14.79 -2.29 14.03
N LYS A 428 14.75 -2.56 15.34
CA LYS A 428 14.15 -3.76 15.94
C LYS A 428 12.61 -3.77 15.89
N ILE A 429 11.96 -2.61 16.04
CA ILE A 429 10.50 -2.45 15.95
C ILE A 429 10.04 -2.59 14.51
N GLU A 430 10.76 -2.01 13.54
CA GLU A 430 10.52 -2.27 12.12
C GLU A 430 10.67 -3.76 11.80
N GLU A 431 11.70 -4.44 12.30
CA GLU A 431 11.87 -5.89 12.16
C GLU A 431 10.68 -6.69 12.74
N LEU A 432 10.16 -6.28 13.90
CA LEU A 432 8.99 -6.89 14.55
C LEU A 432 7.66 -6.58 13.85
N PHE A 433 7.47 -5.37 13.30
CA PHE A 433 6.29 -5.02 12.49
C PHE A 433 6.32 -5.75 11.14
N ARG A 434 7.50 -5.91 10.52
CA ARG A 434 7.71 -6.64 9.26
C ARG A 434 7.32 -8.12 9.37
N VAL A 435 7.63 -8.76 10.50
CA VAL A 435 7.18 -10.15 10.78
C VAL A 435 5.66 -10.20 10.93
N LYS A 436 5.06 -9.27 11.69
CA LYS A 436 3.60 -9.24 11.93
C LYS A 436 2.79 -8.90 10.67
N GLU A 437 3.28 -8.02 9.81
CA GLU A 437 2.61 -7.63 8.57
C GLU A 437 2.66 -8.77 7.52
N ALA A 438 3.81 -9.45 7.41
CA ALA A 438 3.95 -10.61 6.53
C ALA A 438 3.16 -11.84 7.03
N GLU A 439 3.01 -12.03 8.35
CA GLU A 439 2.09 -12.99 8.96
C GLU A 439 0.61 -12.64 8.68
N ALA A 440 0.24 -11.35 8.81
CA ALA A 440 -1.13 -10.88 8.55
C ALA A 440 -1.55 -11.03 7.08
N LEU A 441 -0.60 -10.95 6.15
CA LEU A 441 -0.82 -11.16 4.71
C LEU A 441 -0.71 -12.64 4.28
N GLY A 442 -0.45 -13.58 5.20
CA GLY A 442 -0.24 -14.99 4.89
C GLY A 442 1.00 -15.29 4.03
N ARG A 443 1.97 -14.37 4.04
CA ARG A 443 3.22 -14.42 3.25
C ARG A 443 4.38 -15.05 4.02
N LEU A 444 4.28 -15.10 5.36
CA LEU A 444 5.13 -15.91 6.25
C LEU A 444 4.25 -16.84 7.10
N PRO A 445 4.76 -18.04 7.49
CA PRO A 445 4.03 -18.95 8.36
C PRO A 445 3.78 -18.37 9.76
N ASP A 446 2.75 -18.84 10.48
CA ASP A 446 2.53 -18.47 11.89
C ASP A 446 3.56 -19.19 12.77
N ILE A 447 4.72 -18.54 12.99
CA ILE A 447 5.89 -19.15 13.66
C ILE A 447 5.93 -18.85 15.16
N LYS A 448 4.82 -18.40 15.77
CA LYS A 448 4.73 -18.05 17.20
C LYS A 448 5.29 -19.12 18.14
N GLY A 449 5.19 -20.41 17.78
CA GLY A 449 5.73 -21.53 18.54
C GLY A 449 7.22 -21.86 18.32
N PHE A 450 7.96 -21.02 17.58
CA PHE A 450 9.40 -21.19 17.26
C PHE A 450 10.24 -19.99 17.71
N LEU A 451 9.62 -18.84 17.98
CA LEU A 451 10.29 -17.64 18.53
C LEU A 451 10.02 -17.42 20.02
N ALA A 452 9.05 -18.13 20.60
CA ALA A 452 8.72 -18.03 22.01
C ALA A 452 9.50 -19.07 22.84
N GLU A 453 10.69 -18.69 23.30
CA GLU A 453 11.25 -19.13 24.59
C GLU A 453 12.16 -18.00 25.14
N SER A 454 11.57 -17.07 25.88
CA SER A 454 12.28 -16.36 26.96
C SER A 454 11.29 -16.01 28.07
N GLU A 455 10.67 -17.03 28.67
CA GLU A 455 10.21 -16.90 30.05
C GLU A 455 11.44 -17.14 30.92
N ASP A 456 11.79 -16.12 31.70
CA ASP A 456 12.86 -16.07 32.72
C ASP A 456 14.28 -15.69 32.27
N GLY A 457 14.55 -14.39 32.36
CA GLY A 457 15.90 -13.85 32.59
C GLY A 457 16.57 -13.30 31.33
N THR A 458 16.48 -11.99 31.16
CA THR A 458 17.25 -11.18 30.21
C THR A 458 18.65 -11.74 29.93
N PRO A 459 18.94 -12.26 28.72
CA PRO A 459 20.32 -12.47 28.33
C PRO A 459 20.99 -11.09 28.24
N SER A 460 22.24 -10.98 28.71
CA SER A 460 23.03 -9.78 28.44
C SER A 460 23.19 -9.63 26.92
N PRO A 461 23.42 -8.40 26.41
CA PRO A 461 23.55 -8.14 24.97
C PRO A 461 24.78 -8.78 24.30
N GLU A 462 25.49 -9.68 24.97
CA GLU A 462 26.79 -10.17 24.51
C GLU A 462 26.63 -11.34 23.51
N GLU A 463 26.82 -10.96 22.25
CA GLU A 463 27.16 -11.76 21.06
C GLU A 463 26.06 -12.61 20.42
N TRP A 464 25.01 -11.94 19.92
CA TRP A 464 24.30 -12.48 18.75
C TRP A 464 25.17 -12.32 17.50
N ARG A 465 25.47 -13.41 16.79
CA ARG A 465 26.22 -13.40 15.52
C ARG A 465 25.30 -13.82 14.39
N VAL A 466 25.11 -12.94 13.43
CA VAL A 466 24.35 -13.21 12.20
C VAL A 466 25.34 -13.44 11.07
N SER A 467 25.17 -14.53 10.31
CA SER A 467 25.91 -14.79 9.09
C SER A 467 24.97 -14.91 7.91
N HIS A 468 25.40 -14.40 6.77
CA HIS A 468 24.65 -14.36 5.53
C HIS A 468 25.21 -15.33 4.50
N ASP A 469 24.38 -15.75 3.54
CA ASP A 469 24.83 -16.50 2.38
C ASP A 469 25.49 -15.58 1.32
N GLU A 470 25.89 -16.17 0.19
CA GLU A 470 26.50 -15.46 -0.94
C GLU A 470 25.58 -14.40 -1.59
N HIS A 471 24.28 -14.45 -1.28
CA HIS A 471 23.23 -13.55 -1.73
C HIS A 471 22.80 -12.57 -0.63
N GLY A 472 23.49 -12.51 0.51
CA GLY A 472 23.16 -11.59 1.59
C GLY A 472 21.88 -11.93 2.36
N LEU A 473 21.29 -13.11 2.15
CA LEU A 473 20.18 -13.62 2.97
C LEU A 473 20.73 -14.19 4.28
N VAL A 474 20.02 -14.07 5.40
CA VAL A 474 20.51 -14.61 6.68
C VAL A 474 20.56 -16.12 6.64
N GLN A 475 21.76 -16.68 6.62
CA GLN A 475 21.97 -18.13 6.63
C GLN A 475 21.91 -18.70 8.06
N LYS A 476 22.41 -17.96 9.05
CA LYS A 476 22.47 -18.42 10.44
C LYS A 476 22.48 -17.26 11.43
N ILE A 477 21.77 -17.42 12.54
CA ILE A 477 21.81 -16.58 13.73
C ILE A 477 22.34 -17.44 14.87
N THR A 478 23.36 -16.99 15.58
CA THR A 478 23.91 -17.65 16.77
C THR A 478 23.64 -16.73 17.95
N GLY A 479 22.84 -17.17 18.92
CA GLY A 479 22.58 -16.43 20.16
C GLY A 479 23.47 -16.90 21.31
N GLY A 480 23.30 -16.27 22.48
CA GLY A 480 23.92 -16.72 23.73
C GLY A 480 23.44 -18.12 24.15
N ALA A 481 24.24 -18.82 24.97
CA ALA A 481 23.93 -20.15 25.53
C ALA A 481 23.78 -21.32 24.53
N GLY A 482 24.40 -21.24 23.35
CA GLY A 482 24.45 -22.36 22.39
C GLY A 482 23.17 -22.56 21.58
N HIS A 483 22.36 -21.50 21.46
CA HIS A 483 21.24 -21.42 20.54
C HIS A 483 21.71 -21.01 19.15
N GLU A 484 21.36 -21.77 18.13
CA GLU A 484 21.63 -21.46 16.72
C GLU A 484 20.36 -21.60 15.90
N THR A 485 20.08 -20.65 15.02
CA THR A 485 18.96 -20.69 14.09
C THR A 485 19.49 -20.57 12.66
N GLY A 486 19.36 -21.61 11.85
CA GLY A 486 19.75 -21.64 10.44
C GLY A 486 18.55 -21.53 9.50
N PHE A 487 18.76 -20.94 8.33
CA PHE A 487 17.72 -20.72 7.31
C PHE A 487 18.19 -21.24 5.94
N LEU A 488 17.26 -21.78 5.16
CA LEU A 488 17.45 -22.14 3.75
C LEU A 488 16.37 -21.46 2.92
N TYR A 489 16.75 -20.97 1.75
CA TYR A 489 15.88 -20.21 0.85
C TYR A 489 15.73 -20.87 -0.51
N ASP A 490 14.63 -20.59 -1.21
CA ASP A 490 14.51 -20.88 -2.65
C ASP A 490 15.11 -19.76 -3.52
N GLY A 491 15.08 -19.94 -4.84
CA GLY A 491 15.58 -18.96 -5.80
C GLY A 491 14.81 -17.62 -5.84
N ALA A 492 13.66 -17.55 -5.17
CA ALA A 492 12.88 -16.32 -4.97
C ALA A 492 13.11 -15.74 -3.56
N GLY A 493 14.12 -16.19 -2.82
CA GLY A 493 14.50 -15.68 -1.50
C GLY A 493 13.49 -15.99 -0.38
N ARG A 494 12.58 -16.96 -0.59
CA ARG A 494 11.57 -17.37 0.41
C ARG A 494 12.12 -18.51 1.26
N ILE A 495 11.81 -18.53 2.56
CA ILE A 495 12.35 -19.54 3.51
C ILE A 495 11.73 -20.90 3.22
N VAL A 496 12.51 -21.87 2.70
CA VAL A 496 12.04 -23.26 2.51
C VAL A 496 12.36 -24.15 3.70
N GLN A 497 13.34 -23.77 4.53
CA GLN A 497 13.64 -24.47 5.78
C GLN A 497 14.22 -23.53 6.83
N LEU A 498 13.87 -23.80 8.08
CA LEU A 498 14.42 -23.20 9.28
C LEU A 498 14.88 -24.31 10.22
N VAL A 499 15.98 -24.11 10.93
CA VAL A 499 16.56 -25.07 11.87
C VAL A 499 16.95 -24.34 13.15
N GLU A 500 16.30 -24.63 14.26
CA GLU A 500 16.73 -24.16 15.59
C GLU A 500 17.49 -25.28 16.29
N LYS A 501 18.65 -24.96 16.85
CA LYS A 501 19.51 -25.88 17.58
C LYS A 501 19.80 -25.32 18.95
N LYS A 502 19.59 -26.15 19.98
CA LYS A 502 19.91 -25.85 21.39
C LYS A 502 20.75 -27.00 21.93
N GLY A 503 22.07 -26.82 21.97
CA GLY A 503 23.00 -27.94 22.23
C GLY A 503 22.91 -29.01 21.13
N ASP A 504 22.66 -30.27 21.49
CA ASP A 504 22.51 -31.37 20.52
C ASP A 504 21.07 -31.55 19.99
N LYS A 505 20.11 -30.78 20.50
CA LYS A 505 18.71 -30.85 20.08
C LYS A 505 18.47 -29.94 18.89
N GLU A 506 17.80 -30.45 17.86
CA GLU A 506 17.52 -29.74 16.62
C GLU A 506 16.02 -29.80 16.31
N LYS A 507 15.38 -28.64 16.15
CA LYS A 507 13.99 -28.48 15.72
C LYS A 507 13.98 -27.85 14.34
N LYS A 508 13.15 -28.34 13.42
CA LYS A 508 13.09 -27.84 12.03
C LYS A 508 11.70 -27.38 11.67
N ALA A 509 11.62 -26.38 10.80
CA ALA A 509 10.40 -26.07 10.06
C ALA A 509 10.72 -26.13 8.57
N GLN A 510 9.92 -26.86 7.80
CA GLN A 510 10.00 -26.89 6.34
C GLN A 510 8.76 -26.22 5.76
N VAL A 511 8.95 -25.30 4.82
CA VAL A 511 7.86 -24.49 4.27
C VAL A 511 7.76 -24.73 2.77
N ALA A 512 6.54 -24.96 2.30
CA ALA A 512 6.23 -25.06 0.87
C ALA A 512 5.39 -23.85 0.46
N TYR A 513 5.68 -23.35 -0.74
CA TYR A 513 4.96 -22.24 -1.34
C TYR A 513 4.28 -22.69 -2.62
N ASP A 514 3.18 -22.03 -2.98
CA ASP A 514 2.71 -22.07 -4.35
C ASP A 514 3.47 -21.09 -5.24
N TRP A 515 3.06 -21.06 -6.51
CA TRP A 515 3.65 -20.24 -7.56
C TRP A 515 3.37 -18.73 -7.40
N LEU A 516 2.44 -18.33 -6.51
CA LEU A 516 2.20 -16.93 -6.12
C LEU A 516 3.01 -16.52 -4.88
N GLY A 517 3.80 -17.43 -4.32
CA GLY A 517 4.56 -17.17 -3.09
C GLY A 517 3.75 -17.27 -1.81
N ARG A 518 2.58 -17.92 -1.85
CA ARG A 518 1.73 -18.15 -0.68
C ARG A 518 2.11 -19.47 -0.02
N VAL A 519 2.08 -19.54 1.31
CA VAL A 519 2.48 -20.73 2.08
C VAL A 519 1.43 -21.84 1.96
N THR A 520 1.73 -22.94 1.25
CA THR A 520 0.79 -24.07 1.13
C THR A 520 0.93 -25.10 2.24
N LYS A 521 2.13 -25.22 2.82
CA LYS A 521 2.41 -26.24 3.83
C LYS A 521 3.56 -25.83 4.73
N VAL A 522 3.45 -26.14 6.01
CA VAL A 522 4.52 -26.03 7.00
C VAL A 522 4.64 -27.36 7.73
N VAL A 523 5.84 -27.95 7.75
CA VAL A 523 6.13 -29.19 8.47
C VAL A 523 7.12 -28.87 9.58
N MET A 524 6.68 -28.98 10.82
CA MET A 524 7.51 -28.84 12.00
C MET A 524 8.04 -30.21 12.39
N ILE A 525 9.33 -30.30 12.65
CA ILE A 525 10.04 -31.51 13.05
C ILE A 525 10.67 -31.21 14.42
N GLU A 526 10.17 -31.84 15.47
CA GLU A 526 10.65 -31.67 16.83
C GLU A 526 11.97 -32.47 17.05
N PRO A 527 12.78 -32.18 18.09
CA PRO A 527 14.07 -32.85 18.31
C PRO A 527 14.01 -34.37 18.50
N ASN A 528 12.85 -34.89 18.90
CA ASN A 528 12.59 -36.33 19.02
C ASN A 528 12.24 -36.99 17.65
N GLY A 529 12.21 -36.22 16.57
CA GLY A 529 11.82 -36.66 15.23
C GLY A 529 10.32 -36.65 14.96
N GLU A 530 9.49 -36.26 15.93
CA GLU A 530 8.05 -36.13 15.72
C GLU A 530 7.75 -34.97 14.76
N THR A 531 6.82 -35.21 13.84
CA THR A 531 6.43 -34.20 12.85
C THR A 531 4.99 -33.79 13.03
N ARG A 532 4.73 -32.48 12.99
CA ARG A 532 3.38 -31.92 12.86
C ARG A 532 3.31 -31.04 11.63
N THR A 533 2.19 -31.10 10.94
CA THR A 533 2.00 -30.39 9.67
C THR A 533 0.84 -29.43 9.80
N GLU A 534 1.04 -28.23 9.28
CA GLU A 534 0.00 -27.27 8.99
C GLU A 534 -0.08 -27.09 7.47
N SER A 535 -1.28 -26.97 6.92
CA SER A 535 -1.46 -26.81 5.47
C SER A 535 -2.55 -25.81 5.16
N TYR A 536 -2.35 -25.10 4.06
CA TYR A 536 -3.26 -24.08 3.57
C TYR A 536 -3.68 -24.46 2.15
N GLU A 537 -4.98 -24.40 1.92
CA GLU A 537 -5.54 -24.40 0.59
C GLU A 537 -6.04 -22.99 0.34
N TYR A 538 -5.61 -22.43 -0.77
CA TYR A 538 -6.07 -21.14 -1.26
C TYR A 538 -7.15 -21.39 -2.30
N ASP A 539 -8.04 -20.42 -2.48
CA ASP A 539 -9.01 -20.55 -3.55
C ASP A 539 -8.28 -20.73 -4.88
N ALA A 540 -8.76 -21.68 -5.68
CA ALA A 540 -8.45 -21.67 -7.10
C ALA A 540 -9.36 -20.58 -7.63
N PRO A 541 -8.84 -19.43 -8.07
CA PRO A 541 -9.69 -18.28 -8.29
C PRO A 541 -10.80 -18.67 -9.24
N ASP A 542 -12.00 -18.64 -8.68
CA ASP A 542 -13.19 -19.05 -9.35
C ASP A 542 -13.82 -17.86 -10.05
N LYS A 543 -14.99 -18.08 -10.63
CA LYS A 543 -15.72 -17.09 -11.42
C LYS A 543 -16.32 -15.96 -10.57
N PHE A 544 -16.16 -15.96 -9.25
CA PHE A 544 -16.87 -15.10 -8.31
C PHE A 544 -15.99 -14.30 -7.32
N TYR A 545 -14.73 -14.69 -7.06
CA TYR A 545 -13.87 -14.06 -6.04
C TYR A 545 -12.53 -13.53 -6.59
N PRO A 546 -12.44 -12.22 -6.95
CA PRO A 546 -11.36 -11.69 -7.80
C PRO A 546 -10.04 -11.28 -7.16
N ASN A 547 -10.00 -10.89 -5.88
CA ASN A 547 -8.78 -10.36 -5.29
C ASN A 547 -8.33 -11.18 -4.05
N ALA A 548 -9.10 -12.24 -3.77
CA ALA A 548 -8.89 -13.23 -2.73
C ALA A 548 -7.91 -14.33 -3.13
N CYS A 549 -6.62 -14.04 -3.04
CA CYS A 549 -5.61 -15.07 -2.81
C CYS A 549 -5.57 -15.51 -1.34
N TYR A 550 -6.73 -15.64 -0.69
CA TYR A 550 -6.83 -16.00 0.73
C TYR A 550 -6.86 -17.51 0.94
N ALA A 551 -6.36 -17.94 2.09
CA ALA A 551 -6.53 -19.32 2.50
C ALA A 551 -8.04 -19.57 2.68
N ILE A 552 -8.60 -20.50 1.91
CA ILE A 552 -9.99 -20.96 2.06
C ILE A 552 -10.07 -22.13 3.03
N ASN A 553 -9.01 -22.91 3.16
CA ASN A 553 -8.88 -23.94 4.18
C ASN A 553 -7.51 -23.83 4.84
N LYS A 554 -7.50 -24.04 6.15
CA LYS A 554 -6.31 -24.25 6.97
C LYS A 554 -6.52 -25.55 7.74
N ILE A 555 -5.55 -26.45 7.71
CA ILE A 555 -5.47 -27.57 8.64
C ILE A 555 -4.35 -27.21 9.61
N GLY A 556 -4.70 -26.94 10.87
CA GLY A 556 -3.74 -26.59 11.91
C GLY A 556 -2.91 -27.79 12.35
N TYR A 557 -1.84 -27.54 13.13
CA TYR A 557 -1.02 -28.59 13.72
C TYR A 557 -1.77 -29.55 14.64
N ASP A 558 -2.91 -29.12 15.17
CA ASP A 558 -3.84 -29.91 15.97
C ASP A 558 -4.75 -30.82 15.12
N GLY A 559 -4.58 -30.80 13.80
CA GLY A 559 -5.41 -31.52 12.84
C GLY A 559 -6.80 -30.90 12.63
N LYS A 560 -7.12 -29.78 13.27
CA LYS A 560 -8.41 -29.11 13.11
C LYS A 560 -8.42 -28.33 11.80
N LYS A 561 -9.50 -28.50 11.05
CA LYS A 561 -9.73 -27.75 9.83
C LYS A 561 -10.46 -26.46 10.16
N THR A 562 -9.93 -25.34 9.70
CA THR A 562 -10.60 -24.04 9.67
C THR A 562 -10.86 -23.68 8.21
N GLN A 563 -12.08 -23.34 7.88
CA GLN A 563 -12.48 -22.88 6.56
C GLN A 563 -12.82 -21.40 6.65
N PHE A 564 -12.23 -20.61 5.77
CA PHE A 564 -12.54 -19.20 5.61
C PHE A 564 -13.43 -19.08 4.38
N VAL A 565 -14.59 -18.44 4.56
CA VAL A 565 -15.54 -18.21 3.49
C VAL A 565 -15.64 -16.71 3.30
N TYR A 566 -15.27 -16.24 2.13
CA TYR A 566 -15.31 -14.83 1.77
C TYR A 566 -16.57 -14.53 0.95
N ARG A 567 -16.99 -13.27 0.95
CA ARG A 567 -18.04 -12.71 0.09
C ARG A 567 -17.42 -11.71 -0.90
N ARG A 568 -18.24 -11.19 -1.81
CA ARG A 568 -17.85 -10.31 -2.94
C ARG A 568 -16.99 -9.14 -2.43
N GLY A 569 -15.86 -8.86 -3.08
CA GLY A 569 -14.96 -7.79 -2.66
C GLY A 569 -14.07 -8.14 -1.46
N ASP A 570 -13.69 -9.40 -1.30
CA ASP A 570 -12.68 -9.87 -0.33
C ASP A 570 -13.06 -9.75 1.16
N PHE A 571 -14.32 -9.46 1.47
CA PHE A 571 -14.80 -9.42 2.85
C PHE A 571 -14.99 -10.83 3.41
N LEU A 572 -14.31 -11.13 4.52
CA LEU A 572 -14.47 -12.40 5.23
C LEU A 572 -15.91 -12.55 5.72
N TRP A 573 -16.68 -13.50 5.18
CA TRP A 573 -18.08 -13.69 5.57
C TRP A 573 -18.23 -14.66 6.73
N LYS A 574 -17.52 -15.79 6.70
CA LYS A 574 -17.58 -16.80 7.75
C LYS A 574 -16.23 -17.45 8.01
N VAL A 575 -16.03 -17.83 9.27
CA VAL A 575 -14.99 -18.76 9.68
C VAL A 575 -15.68 -19.99 10.25
N VAL A 576 -15.46 -21.14 9.63
CA VAL A 576 -16.04 -22.43 10.02
C VAL A 576 -14.94 -23.32 10.54
N GLN A 577 -14.97 -23.69 11.81
CA GLN A 577 -14.05 -24.68 12.37
C GLN A 577 -14.68 -26.05 12.36
N TYR A 578 -13.86 -27.07 12.12
CA TYR A 578 -14.25 -28.47 12.10
C TYR A 578 -13.46 -29.27 13.13
N GLU A 579 -14.15 -30.17 13.83
CA GLU A 579 -13.59 -31.13 14.77
C GLU A 579 -14.23 -32.50 14.53
N ASN A 580 -13.41 -33.55 14.43
CA ASN A 580 -13.86 -34.93 14.13
C ASN A 580 -14.74 -35.05 12.86
N GLY A 581 -14.47 -34.23 11.84
CA GLY A 581 -15.20 -34.25 10.56
C GLY A 581 -16.57 -33.55 10.58
N GLY A 582 -16.98 -32.98 11.71
CA GLY A 582 -18.17 -32.14 11.84
C GLY A 582 -17.81 -30.68 12.08
N VAL A 583 -18.74 -29.76 11.80
CA VAL A 583 -18.59 -28.34 12.15
C VAL A 583 -18.64 -28.21 13.68
N SER A 584 -17.58 -27.64 14.26
CA SER A 584 -17.49 -27.38 15.70
C SER A 584 -17.89 -25.95 16.06
N SER A 585 -17.60 -24.98 15.20
CA SER A 585 -17.88 -23.57 15.45
C SER A 585 -18.07 -22.80 14.13
N ILE A 586 -18.91 -21.76 14.15
CA ILE A 586 -19.09 -20.83 13.03
C ILE A 586 -19.09 -19.41 13.58
N THR A 587 -18.18 -18.58 13.08
CA THR A 587 -18.23 -17.12 13.24
C THR A 587 -18.69 -16.51 11.94
N THR A 588 -19.63 -15.56 11.97
CA THR A 588 -20.13 -14.85 10.77
C THR A 588 -19.88 -13.36 10.91
N TYR A 589 -19.58 -12.70 9.79
CA TYR A 589 -19.33 -11.26 9.71
C TYR A 589 -20.31 -10.64 8.70
N GLU A 590 -20.81 -9.45 9.01
CA GLU A 590 -21.67 -8.66 8.13
C GLU A 590 -21.07 -7.25 8.02
N TYR A 591 -21.06 -6.70 6.82
CA TYR A 591 -20.51 -5.38 6.49
C TYR A 591 -21.62 -4.42 6.03
N ASP A 592 -21.34 -3.14 5.84
CA ASP A 592 -22.21 -2.21 5.11
C ASP A 592 -21.68 -1.95 3.68
N SER A 593 -22.45 -1.28 2.83
CA SER A 593 -22.16 -1.13 1.40
C SER A 593 -20.86 -0.35 1.07
N PHE A 594 -20.10 0.09 2.08
CA PHE A 594 -18.79 0.73 1.93
C PHE A 594 -17.64 -0.13 2.48
N GLY A 595 -17.94 -1.33 2.99
CA GLY A 595 -16.96 -2.25 3.54
C GLY A 595 -16.72 -2.11 5.05
N ASN A 596 -17.52 -1.33 5.77
CA ASN A 596 -17.39 -1.23 7.21
C ASN A 596 -17.99 -2.47 7.89
N LEU A 597 -17.31 -3.06 8.86
CA LEU A 597 -17.80 -4.24 9.59
C LEU A 597 -18.92 -3.85 10.56
N ILE A 598 -20.18 -4.12 10.24
CA ILE A 598 -21.33 -3.74 11.07
C ILE A 598 -21.75 -4.80 12.08
N LYS A 599 -21.34 -6.07 11.89
CA LYS A 599 -21.75 -7.15 12.80
C LYS A 599 -20.84 -8.36 12.77
N VAL A 600 -20.58 -8.93 13.94
CA VAL A 600 -19.93 -10.23 14.13
C VAL A 600 -20.86 -11.11 14.95
N ILE A 601 -21.09 -12.34 14.49
CA ILE A 601 -21.88 -13.37 15.18
C ILE A 601 -20.91 -14.48 15.58
N LEU A 602 -20.75 -14.71 16.88
CA LEU A 602 -19.86 -15.72 17.45
C LEU A 602 -20.50 -17.12 17.44
N PRO A 603 -19.72 -18.20 17.64
CA PRO A 603 -20.23 -19.57 17.59
C PRO A 603 -21.34 -19.89 18.59
N ASP A 604 -21.37 -19.20 19.74
CA ASP A 604 -22.41 -19.35 20.76
C ASP A 604 -23.66 -18.47 20.51
N GLY A 605 -23.71 -17.78 19.36
CA GLY A 605 -24.81 -16.93 18.93
C GLY A 605 -24.76 -15.51 19.50
N ARG A 606 -23.79 -15.16 20.34
CA ARG A 606 -23.60 -13.77 20.79
C ARG A 606 -23.15 -12.90 19.62
N THR A 607 -23.56 -11.63 19.64
CA THR A 607 -23.28 -10.69 18.56
C THR A 607 -22.53 -9.46 19.06
N ILE A 608 -21.63 -8.96 18.24
CA ILE A 608 -21.04 -7.62 18.34
C ILE A 608 -21.56 -6.84 17.14
N THR A 609 -22.10 -5.65 17.34
CA THR A 609 -22.57 -4.78 16.26
C THR A 609 -21.87 -3.44 16.31
N ALA A 610 -21.48 -2.91 15.16
CA ALA A 610 -20.91 -1.59 15.01
C ALA A 610 -21.82 -0.73 14.13
N THR A 611 -21.94 0.56 14.46
CA THR A 611 -22.69 1.52 13.64
C THR A 611 -21.76 2.63 13.20
N TYR A 612 -21.94 3.08 11.96
CA TYR A 612 -21.11 4.09 11.32
C TYR A 612 -21.98 5.23 10.83
N ASP A 613 -21.47 6.46 10.93
CA ASP A 613 -22.15 7.64 10.39
C ASP A 613 -22.07 7.67 8.86
N SER A 614 -22.59 8.74 8.26
CA SER A 614 -22.54 8.90 6.81
C SER A 614 -21.10 9.01 6.28
N ARG A 615 -20.09 9.31 7.10
CA ARG A 615 -18.67 9.47 6.72
C ARG A 615 -17.79 8.28 7.08
N ASP A 616 -18.37 7.10 7.27
CA ASP A 616 -17.65 5.88 7.62
C ASP A 616 -16.91 5.98 8.97
N ARG A 617 -17.30 6.94 9.84
CA ARG A 617 -16.79 7.02 11.22
C ARG A 617 -17.62 6.13 12.12
N LEU A 618 -16.95 5.32 12.94
CA LEU A 618 -17.60 4.48 13.94
C LEU A 618 -18.30 5.35 15.01
N ILE A 619 -19.62 5.21 15.16
CA ILE A 619 -20.43 5.90 16.18
C ILE A 619 -20.54 5.07 17.46
N ASP A 620 -20.80 3.77 17.33
CA ASP A 620 -21.14 2.90 18.46
C ASP A 620 -20.73 1.45 18.19
N ILE A 621 -20.36 0.74 19.26
CA ILE A 621 -20.16 -0.71 19.27
C ILE A 621 -20.96 -1.30 20.43
N GLN A 622 -21.85 -2.25 20.13
CA GLN A 622 -22.66 -2.96 21.12
C GLN A 622 -22.29 -4.43 21.16
N GLY A 623 -22.09 -4.97 22.36
CA GLY A 623 -21.79 -6.38 22.56
C GLY A 623 -21.69 -6.75 24.04
N PRO A 624 -21.62 -8.04 24.38
CA PRO A 624 -21.38 -8.49 25.74
C PRO A 624 -20.03 -7.93 26.26
N ARG A 625 -20.05 -7.34 27.46
CA ARG A 625 -18.89 -6.64 28.08
C ARG A 625 -17.59 -7.46 28.06
N SER A 626 -17.68 -8.77 28.29
CA SER A 626 -16.52 -9.68 28.29
C SER A 626 -15.82 -9.85 26.92
N LEU A 627 -16.47 -9.48 25.82
CA LEU A 627 -15.89 -9.54 24.47
C LEU A 627 -15.30 -8.20 24.03
N LEU A 628 -15.86 -7.09 24.52
CA LEU A 628 -15.34 -5.73 24.26
C LEU A 628 -14.03 -5.48 25.01
N GLU A 629 -13.87 -6.06 26.20
CA GLU A 629 -12.61 -5.99 26.97
C GLU A 629 -11.46 -6.79 26.32
N TYR A 630 -11.75 -7.87 25.57
CA TYR A 630 -10.74 -8.65 24.83
C TYR A 630 -10.26 -7.96 23.54
N ALA A 631 -11.07 -7.08 22.95
CA ALA A 631 -10.70 -6.32 21.75
C ALA A 631 -9.88 -5.05 22.07
N LEU A 632 -9.80 -4.66 23.35
CA LEU A 632 -9.11 -3.47 23.85
C LEU A 632 -7.86 -3.81 24.69
N SER A 633 -7.56 -5.12 24.88
CA SER A 633 -6.37 -5.67 25.54
C SER A 633 -5.43 -6.28 24.53
#